data_AF-A0A3A5UPJ2-F1
#
_entry.id   AF-A0A3A5UPJ2-F1
#
_cell.length_a   1.000
_cell.length_b   1.000
_cell.length_c   1.000
_cell.angle_alpha   90.00
_cell.angle_beta   90.00
_cell.angle_gamma   90.00
#
_symmetry.space_group_name_H-M   'P 1'
#
loop_
_entity.id
_entity.type
_entity.pdbx_description
1 polymer ?
#
loop_
_entity_poly.entity_id
_entity_poly.type
_entity_poly.pdbx_seq_one_letter_code
_entity_poly.pdbx_strand_id
1 'polypeptide(L)'
;MKYKKNQISTILIIIMMLFSAGCLGNDSDEKDVQDEQNDIIGIGCMDSSAINFDSNATTPDPDSCEFLEDDSIDLLSIPHKDGCDNTNPIHCMLPFPSDAFLVEDDSTPTGKRISYSPNTIPKSGTVGQIHIPIINQLDGASPNTQIMTAFDSEPDVSEMAGQYNIEKSLEVGHPSMIINQETGEIVPHWTELDIRSDISEPTIIHLRTIEALDHNTSYVVLFSNLKDSDGNLIDAPVGFAALRDNVITNSPDIEERRSNFNLLFSWITENTDRSINSLQTAWVFNTASTESIIGPLLSMRNDALDRIGENGINCTVETNEEVMDESGNLSHWMITGTYTAPQYTESFYPPTLIRRTSDTDRTPVFVENREIPFWLLIPQTAISEPADLTIWGHGFLGTGDTSGLYGWANENNAAMLGTSFYGWASDDTLSIEYAVLNMENFQHQAERLEQSMINQVVMIKSFMGICSDLPELYHNGTSLVDVSSPVYTGYSNGA
;
A
#
# COMPACT_ATOMS: atom_id res chain seq x y z
N MET A 1 -36.73 -35.08 -50.59
CA MET A 1 -37.82 -36.00 -50.19
C MET A 1 -38.07 -35.85 -48.68
N LYS A 2 -39.16 -36.40 -48.10
CA LYS A 2 -39.67 -36.21 -46.71
C LYS A 2 -38.57 -36.19 -45.60
N TYR A 3 -38.54 -35.19 -44.70
CA TYR A 3 -39.24 -35.05 -43.38
C TYR A 3 -38.82 -36.11 -42.33
N LYS A 4 -38.65 -35.86 -41.01
CA LYS A 4 -38.81 -34.71 -40.06
C LYS A 4 -37.43 -34.29 -39.46
N LYS A 5 -37.16 -33.23 -38.68
CA LYS A 5 -37.85 -32.07 -38.01
C LYS A 5 -38.73 -32.26 -36.73
N ASN A 6 -38.23 -31.79 -35.58
CA ASN A 6 -39.00 -31.31 -34.40
C ASN A 6 -38.42 -29.94 -33.93
N GLN A 7 -39.19 -29.13 -33.17
CA GLN A 7 -38.80 -27.74 -32.81
C GLN A 7 -39.42 -27.25 -31.49
N ILE A 8 -38.89 -26.14 -30.97
CA ILE A 8 -39.24 -25.41 -29.73
C ILE A 8 -40.65 -24.76 -29.79
N SER A 9 -41.36 -24.64 -28.66
CA SER A 9 -42.14 -23.43 -28.29
C SER A 9 -42.72 -23.40 -26.86
N THR A 10 -42.82 -22.16 -26.38
CA THR A 10 -43.15 -21.55 -25.08
C THR A 10 -44.66 -21.43 -24.75
N ILE A 11 -44.98 -20.95 -23.53
CA ILE A 11 -46.21 -20.17 -23.14
C ILE A 11 -47.56 -20.96 -23.09
N LEU A 12 -48.60 -20.68 -22.27
CA LEU A 12 -48.86 -20.02 -20.94
C LEU A 12 -50.39 -20.19 -20.67
N ILE A 13 -50.95 -19.57 -19.60
CA ILE A 13 -52.35 -19.05 -19.48
C ILE A 13 -53.51 -19.94 -18.90
N ILE A 14 -53.95 -19.56 -17.68
CA ILE A 14 -55.34 -19.39 -17.11
C ILE A 14 -56.35 -20.57 -17.05
N ILE A 15 -57.08 -20.72 -15.92
CA ILE A 15 -58.58 -20.76 -15.79
C ILE A 15 -59.07 -21.01 -14.33
N MET A 16 -59.95 -20.09 -13.85
CA MET A 16 -61.10 -20.16 -12.90
C MET A 16 -61.29 -21.39 -11.95
N MET A 17 -61.49 -21.23 -10.63
CA MET A 17 -62.60 -20.63 -9.82
C MET A 17 -63.72 -21.62 -9.36
N LEU A 18 -64.21 -21.39 -8.13
CA LEU A 18 -65.56 -21.68 -7.58
C LEU A 18 -66.08 -23.14 -7.46
N PHE A 19 -66.15 -23.64 -6.22
CA PHE A 19 -67.27 -24.38 -5.58
C PHE A 19 -67.04 -24.43 -4.04
N SER A 20 -67.99 -24.51 -3.10
CA SER A 20 -69.28 -23.79 -2.89
C SER A 20 -70.02 -24.41 -1.67
N ALA A 21 -70.55 -23.59 -0.74
CA ALA A 21 -71.54 -23.95 0.32
C ALA A 21 -71.19 -25.09 1.32
N GLY A 22 -71.87 -25.27 2.46
CA GLY A 22 -72.86 -24.41 3.14
C GLY A 22 -74.12 -25.12 3.66
N CYS A 23 -74.35 -25.10 4.98
CA CYS A 23 -75.61 -25.31 5.72
C CYS A 23 -75.52 -24.47 7.02
N LEU A 24 -76.48 -23.68 7.49
CA LEU A 24 -77.94 -23.83 7.71
C LEU A 24 -78.33 -24.67 8.94
N GLY A 25 -79.06 -24.02 9.86
CA GLY A 25 -79.68 -24.58 11.06
C GLY A 25 -80.63 -23.56 11.71
N ASN A 26 -81.90 -23.94 11.87
CA ASN A 26 -83.04 -23.18 12.44
C ASN A 26 -83.02 -23.21 14.00
N ASP A 27 -83.90 -22.57 14.81
CA ASP A 27 -85.22 -21.93 14.58
C ASP A 27 -85.65 -20.91 15.68
N SER A 28 -86.79 -20.23 15.48
CA SER A 28 -87.79 -19.70 16.46
C SER A 28 -87.52 -18.55 17.47
N ASP A 29 -88.28 -17.46 17.26
CA ASP A 29 -89.23 -16.76 18.17
C ASP A 29 -88.87 -15.81 19.35
N GLU A 30 -89.35 -14.56 19.18
CA GLU A 30 -89.89 -13.52 20.11
C GLU A 30 -89.43 -13.39 21.58
N LYS A 31 -88.95 -12.17 21.95
CA LYS A 31 -89.76 -11.16 22.68
C LYS A 31 -89.10 -9.80 22.90
N ASP A 32 -89.93 -8.76 23.05
CA ASP A 32 -89.52 -7.39 23.41
C ASP A 32 -89.10 -7.26 24.89
N VAL A 33 -88.07 -6.44 25.13
CA VAL A 33 -87.96 -5.56 26.32
C VAL A 33 -87.36 -4.23 25.85
N GLN A 34 -87.95 -3.12 26.27
CA GLN A 34 -87.32 -1.79 26.18
C GLN A 34 -86.50 -1.54 27.44
N ASP A 35 -85.30 -0.98 27.30
CA ASP A 35 -84.67 -0.18 28.35
C ASP A 35 -84.08 1.08 27.72
N GLU A 36 -84.34 2.24 28.32
CA GLU A 36 -83.72 3.51 27.93
C GLU A 36 -82.41 3.65 28.70
N GLN A 37 -81.27 3.65 28.00
CA GLN A 37 -80.04 4.26 28.52
C GLN A 37 -79.56 5.38 27.60
N ASN A 38 -79.07 6.43 28.27
CA ASN A 38 -78.93 7.76 27.71
C ASN A 38 -77.48 7.97 27.25
N ASP A 39 -77.14 7.30 26.16
CA ASP A 39 -75.76 7.26 25.64
C ASP A 39 -75.27 8.65 25.25
N ILE A 40 -74.23 9.09 25.93
CA ILE A 40 -73.44 10.26 25.56
C ILE A 40 -72.64 9.85 24.32
N ILE A 41 -72.88 10.52 23.19
CA ILE A 41 -72.18 10.23 21.93
C ILE A 41 -70.70 10.62 22.10
N GLY A 42 -69.85 9.61 22.32
CA GLY A 42 -68.40 9.76 22.32
C GLY A 42 -67.90 9.81 20.88
N ILE A 43 -67.49 10.99 20.43
CA ILE A 43 -66.77 11.20 19.17
C ILE A 43 -65.28 11.17 19.51
N GLY A 44 -64.53 10.27 18.88
CA GLY A 44 -63.09 10.13 19.12
C GLY A 44 -62.45 9.02 18.29
N CYS A 45 -61.15 8.83 18.49
CA CYS A 45 -60.38 7.83 17.76
C CYS A 45 -60.73 6.40 18.22
N MET A 46 -61.18 5.58 17.27
CA MET A 46 -61.53 4.16 17.51
C MET A 46 -60.47 3.18 16.93
N ASP A 47 -59.34 3.67 16.43
CA ASP A 47 -58.24 2.80 16.00
C ASP A 47 -57.38 2.39 17.21
N SER A 48 -57.30 1.08 17.50
CA SER A 48 -56.56 0.55 18.64
C SER A 48 -55.03 0.62 18.53
N SER A 49 -54.50 1.20 17.45
CA SER A 49 -53.07 1.50 17.27
C SER A 49 -52.72 2.98 17.42
N ALA A 50 -53.71 3.86 17.58
CA ALA A 50 -53.51 5.28 17.92
C ALA A 50 -53.12 5.48 19.40
N ILE A 51 -52.33 6.52 19.69
CA ILE A 51 -51.96 6.92 21.06
C ILE A 51 -53.20 7.39 21.83
N ASN A 52 -54.09 8.11 21.15
CA ASN A 52 -55.29 8.72 21.72
C ASN A 52 -56.57 7.88 21.51
N PHE A 53 -56.42 6.56 21.33
CA PHE A 53 -57.53 5.61 21.25
C PHE A 53 -58.49 5.73 22.44
N ASP A 54 -59.76 6.08 22.17
CA ASP A 54 -60.82 6.12 23.17
C ASP A 54 -61.70 4.87 23.08
N SER A 55 -61.53 3.97 24.05
CA SER A 55 -62.32 2.76 24.19
C SER A 55 -63.81 3.00 24.54
N ASN A 56 -64.20 4.25 24.80
CA ASN A 56 -65.56 4.67 25.09
C ASN A 56 -66.22 5.42 23.92
N ALA A 57 -65.48 5.70 22.83
CA ALA A 57 -66.04 6.34 21.65
C ALA A 57 -67.09 5.41 20.99
N THR A 58 -68.28 5.95 20.76
CA THR A 58 -69.41 5.23 20.14
C THR A 58 -69.63 5.64 18.68
N THR A 59 -68.91 6.65 18.21
CA THR A 59 -68.88 7.11 16.81
C THR A 59 -67.44 7.41 16.40
N PRO A 60 -66.91 6.79 15.32
CA PRO A 60 -65.51 6.95 14.92
C PRO A 60 -65.27 8.30 14.25
N ASP A 61 -64.26 9.01 14.74
CA ASP A 61 -63.67 10.17 14.07
C ASP A 61 -62.23 9.84 13.65
N PRO A 62 -62.00 9.38 12.41
CA PRO A 62 -60.67 8.96 11.96
C PRO A 62 -59.69 10.14 11.81
N ASP A 63 -60.19 11.36 11.60
CA ASP A 63 -59.36 12.57 11.51
C ASP A 63 -58.88 13.03 12.90
N SER A 64 -59.43 12.45 13.98
CA SER A 64 -58.98 12.68 15.37
C SER A 64 -57.88 11.72 15.86
N CYS A 65 -57.51 10.69 15.08
CA CYS A 65 -56.55 9.68 15.50
C CYS A 65 -55.09 10.19 15.46
N GLU A 66 -54.49 10.37 16.63
CA GLU A 66 -53.06 10.62 16.78
C GLU A 66 -52.32 9.29 16.87
N PHE A 67 -51.44 9.00 15.91
CA PHE A 67 -50.52 7.87 15.96
C PHE A 67 -49.15 8.36 16.46
N LEU A 68 -48.29 7.44 16.93
CA LEU A 68 -46.87 7.76 16.99
C LEU A 68 -46.41 7.97 15.55
N GLU A 69 -45.86 9.15 15.25
CA GLU A 69 -44.93 9.25 14.13
C GLU A 69 -43.79 8.28 14.44
N ASP A 70 -43.59 7.31 13.56
CA ASP A 70 -42.41 6.46 13.62
C ASP A 70 -41.24 7.38 13.30
N ASP A 71 -40.43 7.73 14.30
CA ASP A 71 -39.17 8.48 14.18
C ASP A 71 -38.14 7.59 13.45
N SER A 72 -38.48 7.20 12.21
CA SER A 72 -37.61 6.51 11.28
C SER A 72 -36.54 7.52 10.86
N ILE A 73 -35.49 7.61 11.67
CA ILE A 73 -34.30 8.43 11.40
C ILE A 73 -33.89 8.14 9.96
N ASP A 74 -33.90 9.17 9.10
CA ASP A 74 -33.56 9.03 7.68
C ASP A 74 -32.05 8.82 7.54
N LEU A 75 -31.64 7.57 7.71
CA LEU A 75 -30.23 7.17 7.75
C LEU A 75 -29.61 7.36 6.38
N LEU A 76 -28.65 8.29 6.29
CA LEU A 76 -27.94 8.57 5.05
C LEU A 76 -27.26 7.30 4.51
N SER A 77 -27.59 6.94 3.28
CA SER A 77 -27.04 5.73 2.66
C SER A 77 -25.66 5.99 2.09
N ILE A 78 -24.64 5.38 2.68
CA ILE A 78 -23.25 5.45 2.19
C ILE A 78 -22.98 4.27 1.24
N PRO A 79 -22.30 4.47 0.09
CA PRO A 79 -21.81 3.37 -0.72
C PRO A 79 -20.76 2.55 0.07
N HIS A 80 -21.17 1.40 0.59
CA HIS A 80 -20.33 0.54 1.42
C HIS A 80 -19.74 -0.62 0.62
N LYS A 81 -18.46 -0.91 0.87
CA LYS A 81 -17.76 -2.12 0.42
C LYS A 81 -16.85 -2.64 1.54
N ASP A 82 -16.96 -3.92 1.86
CA ASP A 82 -16.12 -4.60 2.86
C ASP A 82 -14.63 -4.36 2.59
N GLY A 83 -13.85 -4.06 3.63
CA GLY A 83 -12.39 -3.91 3.53
C GLY A 83 -11.91 -2.70 2.72
N CYS A 84 -12.77 -1.71 2.46
CA CYS A 84 -12.40 -0.42 1.89
C CYS A 84 -12.48 0.70 2.93
N ASP A 85 -11.88 1.85 2.62
CA ASP A 85 -12.13 3.08 3.37
C ASP A 85 -13.35 3.81 2.80
N ASN A 86 -14.55 3.45 3.27
CA ASN A 86 -15.81 4.02 2.77
C ASN A 86 -16.02 5.50 3.19
N THR A 87 -15.05 6.14 3.86
CA THR A 87 -15.07 7.61 4.01
C THR A 87 -14.90 8.30 2.65
N ASN A 88 -14.15 7.69 1.73
CA ASN A 88 -14.06 8.10 0.32
C ASN A 88 -14.36 6.90 -0.62
N PRO A 89 -15.65 6.66 -0.96
CA PRO A 89 -16.06 5.46 -1.70
C PRO A 89 -15.60 5.40 -3.17
N ILE A 90 -14.91 6.43 -3.68
CA ILE A 90 -14.40 6.49 -5.06
C ILE A 90 -13.48 5.30 -5.37
N HIS A 91 -12.49 5.04 -4.52
CA HIS A 91 -11.52 3.97 -4.70
C HIS A 91 -11.22 3.29 -3.36
N CYS A 92 -11.17 1.96 -3.35
CA CYS A 92 -11.20 1.16 -2.11
C CYS A 92 -10.10 1.48 -1.08
N MET A 93 -8.91 1.90 -1.54
CA MET A 93 -7.78 2.24 -0.67
C MET A 93 -7.66 3.74 -0.37
N LEU A 94 -8.52 4.60 -0.92
CA LEU A 94 -8.44 6.05 -0.74
C LEU A 94 -9.30 6.51 0.46
N PRO A 95 -8.85 7.49 1.25
CA PRO A 95 -7.52 8.12 1.19
C PRO A 95 -6.39 7.14 1.57
N PHE A 96 -5.23 7.27 0.93
CA PHE A 96 -4.08 6.39 1.13
C PHE A 96 -2.82 7.18 1.53
N PRO A 97 -2.00 6.65 2.45
CA PRO A 97 -2.33 5.59 3.43
C PRO A 97 -3.41 6.06 4.41
N SER A 98 -4.10 5.15 5.09
CA SER A 98 -5.12 5.47 6.10
C SER A 98 -5.10 4.44 7.23
N ASP A 99 -5.28 4.92 8.47
CA ASP A 99 -5.45 4.08 9.66
C ASP A 99 -6.69 3.18 9.60
N ALA A 100 -7.62 3.42 8.65
CA ALA A 100 -8.72 2.53 8.32
C ALA A 100 -8.29 1.08 7.95
N PHE A 101 -7.00 0.88 7.66
CA PHE A 101 -6.40 -0.40 7.33
C PHE A 101 -5.44 -0.93 8.40
N LEU A 102 -5.39 -0.32 9.58
CA LEU A 102 -4.64 -0.82 10.73
C LEU A 102 -5.57 -1.46 11.76
N VAL A 103 -5.02 -2.41 12.53
CA VAL A 103 -5.64 -2.97 13.74
C VAL A 103 -4.64 -2.94 14.89
N GLU A 104 -5.14 -2.80 16.11
CA GLU A 104 -4.29 -2.82 17.31
C GLU A 104 -3.59 -4.18 17.48
N ASP A 105 -2.30 -4.14 17.85
CA ASP A 105 -1.43 -5.28 18.09
C ASP A 105 -0.29 -4.92 19.06
N ASP A 106 -0.53 -5.17 20.35
CA ASP A 106 0.43 -4.99 21.47
C ASP A 106 1.77 -5.74 21.29
N SER A 107 1.90 -6.62 20.29
CA SER A 107 3.17 -7.31 19.99
C SER A 107 4.11 -6.55 19.03
N THR A 108 3.65 -5.44 18.45
CA THR A 108 4.45 -4.59 17.53
C THR A 108 4.99 -3.34 18.23
N PRO A 109 6.10 -2.73 17.74
CA PRO A 109 6.63 -1.48 18.29
C PRO A 109 5.72 -0.25 18.14
N THR A 110 4.78 -0.27 17.19
CA THR A 110 3.79 0.82 16.99
C THR A 110 2.49 0.60 17.76
N GLY A 111 2.28 -0.60 18.33
CA GLY A 111 0.99 -1.05 18.85
C GLY A 111 -0.06 -1.35 17.77
N LYS A 112 0.31 -1.34 16.47
CA LYS A 112 -0.59 -1.52 15.32
C LYS A 112 -0.04 -2.51 14.28
N ARG A 113 -0.91 -3.05 13.45
CA ARG A 113 -0.56 -3.94 12.32
C ARG A 113 -1.46 -3.68 11.11
N ILE A 114 -0.90 -3.74 9.90
CA ILE A 114 -1.71 -3.65 8.67
C ILE A 114 -2.65 -4.85 8.58
N SER A 115 -3.91 -4.59 8.23
CA SER A 115 -4.97 -5.56 8.06
C SER A 115 -5.74 -5.31 6.75
N TYR A 116 -5.04 -5.30 5.61
CA TYR A 116 -5.71 -5.30 4.31
C TYR A 116 -6.53 -6.59 4.17
N SER A 117 -7.81 -6.44 3.81
CA SER A 117 -8.68 -7.57 3.55
C SER A 117 -8.28 -8.25 2.24
N PRO A 118 -8.81 -9.46 1.96
CA PRO A 118 -8.68 -10.08 0.65
C PRO A 118 -9.09 -9.21 -0.54
N ASN A 119 -9.93 -8.18 -0.34
CA ASN A 119 -10.49 -7.34 -1.40
C ASN A 119 -10.17 -5.83 -1.28
N THR A 120 -9.27 -5.44 -0.36
CA THR A 120 -8.76 -4.05 -0.24
C THR A 120 -7.94 -3.66 -1.46
N ILE A 121 -6.92 -4.47 -1.80
CA ILE A 121 -6.00 -4.16 -2.89
C ILE A 121 -6.75 -4.14 -4.23
N PRO A 122 -6.65 -3.05 -5.03
CA PRO A 122 -7.26 -2.97 -6.35
C PRO A 122 -6.84 -4.11 -7.27
N LYS A 123 -7.74 -4.54 -8.14
CA LYS A 123 -7.44 -5.49 -9.20
C LYS A 123 -6.92 -4.74 -10.42
N SER A 124 -5.86 -5.22 -11.05
CA SER A 124 -5.57 -4.84 -12.44
C SER A 124 -6.61 -5.48 -13.36
N GLY A 125 -6.98 -4.80 -14.45
CA GLY A 125 -7.94 -5.30 -15.44
C GLY A 125 -7.52 -6.58 -16.17
N THR A 126 -6.27 -7.06 -15.99
CA THR A 126 -5.75 -8.29 -16.60
C THR A 126 -5.67 -9.48 -15.64
N VAL A 127 -5.83 -9.28 -14.32
CA VAL A 127 -5.63 -10.33 -13.30
C VAL A 127 -6.77 -10.39 -12.28
N GLY A 128 -6.70 -11.38 -11.38
CA GLY A 128 -7.72 -11.66 -10.39
C GLY A 128 -7.70 -10.69 -9.21
N GLN A 129 -8.11 -11.20 -8.04
CA GLN A 129 -7.82 -10.52 -6.79
C GLN A 129 -6.32 -10.67 -6.47
N ILE A 130 -5.68 -9.58 -6.05
CA ILE A 130 -4.26 -9.55 -5.69
C ILE A 130 -4.13 -9.72 -4.18
N HIS A 131 -3.27 -10.65 -3.75
CA HIS A 131 -2.95 -10.90 -2.36
C HIS A 131 -1.43 -10.79 -2.11
N ILE A 132 -1.03 -9.97 -1.13
CA ILE A 132 0.38 -9.79 -0.75
C ILE A 132 0.51 -9.98 0.78
N PRO A 133 0.48 -11.23 1.28
CA PRO A 133 0.27 -11.52 2.71
C PRO A 133 1.33 -10.96 3.66
N ILE A 134 2.55 -10.72 3.17
CA ILE A 134 3.64 -10.14 3.98
C ILE A 134 3.35 -8.70 4.40
N ILE A 135 2.53 -7.95 3.65
CA ILE A 135 2.21 -6.56 3.98
C ILE A 135 1.37 -6.48 5.26
N ASN A 136 0.48 -7.47 5.51
CA ASN A 136 -0.27 -7.58 6.77
C ASN A 136 0.58 -8.00 7.98
N GLN A 137 1.90 -8.03 7.83
CA GLN A 137 2.87 -8.28 8.91
C GLN A 137 3.74 -7.03 9.18
N LEU A 138 3.50 -5.93 8.46
CA LEU A 138 4.00 -4.60 8.78
C LEU A 138 3.11 -3.93 9.84
N ASP A 139 3.68 -2.99 10.57
CA ASP A 139 3.11 -2.32 11.74
C ASP A 139 2.68 -0.86 11.49
N GLY A 140 2.71 -0.44 10.22
CA GLY A 140 2.28 0.88 9.75
C GLY A 140 2.60 1.08 8.27
N ALA A 141 2.27 2.25 7.72
CA ALA A 141 2.59 2.63 6.36
C ALA A 141 4.11 2.84 6.14
N SER A 142 4.57 2.76 4.89
CA SER A 142 5.95 3.13 4.57
C SER A 142 6.20 4.61 4.90
N PRO A 143 7.31 4.99 5.54
CA PRO A 143 7.68 6.40 5.71
C PRO A 143 7.98 7.12 4.37
N ASN A 144 8.16 6.38 3.28
CA ASN A 144 8.26 6.88 1.90
C ASN A 144 6.98 6.62 1.09
N THR A 145 5.84 6.42 1.77
CA THR A 145 4.54 6.21 1.12
C THR A 145 4.13 7.44 0.31
N GLN A 146 3.41 7.21 -0.78
CA GLN A 146 2.73 8.29 -1.49
C GLN A 146 1.42 8.59 -0.77
N ILE A 147 1.17 9.86 -0.47
CA ILE A 147 -0.07 10.33 0.15
C ILE A 147 -1.01 10.74 -0.98
N MET A 148 -2.25 10.25 -0.99
CA MET A 148 -3.18 10.45 -2.11
C MET A 148 -4.65 10.32 -1.73
N THR A 149 -5.50 11.00 -2.47
CA THR A 149 -6.97 10.89 -2.40
C THR A 149 -7.58 11.22 -3.78
N ALA A 150 -8.91 11.22 -3.89
CA ALA A 150 -9.66 11.65 -5.06
C ALA A 150 -10.96 12.35 -4.62
N PHE A 151 -11.60 13.09 -5.53
CA PHE A 151 -12.88 13.76 -5.31
C PHE A 151 -13.76 13.59 -6.55
N ASP A 152 -15.09 13.66 -6.41
CA ASP A 152 -16.03 13.49 -7.54
C ASP A 152 -15.93 14.59 -8.63
N SER A 153 -15.16 15.65 -8.37
CA SER A 153 -14.79 16.71 -9.31
C SER A 153 -13.31 17.02 -9.21
N GLU A 154 -12.66 17.32 -10.34
CA GLU A 154 -11.22 17.55 -10.42
C GLU A 154 -10.83 18.90 -9.78
N PRO A 155 -9.92 18.93 -8.78
CA PRO A 155 -9.44 20.17 -8.19
C PRO A 155 -8.38 20.86 -9.07
N ASP A 156 -8.49 22.18 -9.23
CA ASP A 156 -7.43 23.01 -9.78
C ASP A 156 -6.28 23.17 -8.77
N VAL A 157 -5.19 22.43 -9.00
CA VAL A 157 -3.97 22.47 -8.19
C VAL A 157 -2.95 23.52 -8.66
N SER A 158 -3.26 24.32 -9.71
CA SER A 158 -2.27 25.18 -10.37
C SER A 158 -1.66 26.27 -9.49
N GLU A 159 -2.40 26.75 -8.48
CA GLU A 159 -1.92 27.70 -7.47
C GLU A 159 -1.51 27.07 -6.13
N MET A 160 -1.54 25.74 -6.01
CA MET A 160 -0.99 25.03 -4.85
C MET A 160 0.54 24.96 -4.91
N ALA A 161 1.16 24.35 -3.90
CA ALA A 161 2.58 24.00 -3.93
C ALA A 161 2.86 22.95 -5.01
N GLY A 162 3.76 23.26 -5.95
CA GLY A 162 4.27 22.34 -6.97
C GLY A 162 5.76 22.07 -6.77
N GLN A 163 6.32 21.15 -7.57
CA GLN A 163 7.72 20.69 -7.49
C GLN A 163 8.81 21.79 -7.57
N TYR A 164 8.46 23.03 -7.91
CA TYR A 164 9.39 24.17 -8.05
C TYR A 164 9.10 25.33 -7.08
N ASN A 165 8.11 25.19 -6.20
CA ASN A 165 7.66 26.19 -5.23
C ASN A 165 7.03 25.50 -4.01
N ILE A 166 7.71 24.46 -3.52
CA ILE A 166 7.27 23.54 -2.46
C ILE A 166 7.01 24.28 -1.15
N GLU A 167 7.73 25.39 -0.91
CA GLU A 167 7.56 26.28 0.23
C GLU A 167 6.13 26.85 0.37
N LYS A 168 5.34 26.93 -0.72
CA LYS A 168 3.91 27.27 -0.66
C LYS A 168 3.12 26.37 0.29
N SER A 169 3.53 25.11 0.48
CA SER A 169 2.82 24.15 1.35
C SER A 169 2.85 24.52 2.83
N LEU A 170 3.75 25.43 3.22
CA LEU A 170 3.90 25.96 4.57
C LEU A 170 3.21 27.32 4.75
N GLU A 171 2.56 27.86 3.70
CA GLU A 171 1.84 29.13 3.77
C GLU A 171 0.49 29.00 4.51
N VAL A 172 0.17 30.00 5.32
CA VAL A 172 -1.11 30.09 6.04
C VAL A 172 -2.27 30.10 5.03
N GLY A 173 -3.21 29.17 5.19
CA GLY A 173 -4.31 28.99 4.26
C GLY A 173 -4.02 28.11 3.02
N HIS A 174 -2.83 27.52 2.86
CA HIS A 174 -2.56 26.55 1.77
C HIS A 174 -3.62 25.43 1.78
N PRO A 175 -4.20 24.99 0.64
CA PRO A 175 -5.39 24.14 0.67
C PRO A 175 -5.20 22.75 1.29
N SER A 176 -4.00 22.17 1.16
CA SER A 176 -3.61 20.90 1.78
C SER A 176 -2.61 21.09 2.92
N MET A 177 -2.66 20.19 3.92
CA MET A 177 -1.64 20.09 4.98
C MET A 177 -1.35 18.61 5.27
N ILE A 178 -0.08 18.30 5.55
CA ILE A 178 0.38 17.07 6.22
C ILE A 178 1.03 17.53 7.52
N ILE A 179 0.67 16.96 8.65
CA ILE A 179 1.09 17.44 9.97
C ILE A 179 1.49 16.25 10.86
N ASN A 180 2.65 16.31 11.50
CA ASN A 180 3.02 15.37 12.56
C ASN A 180 2.05 15.55 13.74
N GLN A 181 1.34 14.50 14.14
CA GLN A 181 0.25 14.61 15.12
C GLN A 181 0.75 14.85 16.56
N GLU A 182 2.00 14.50 16.87
CA GLU A 182 2.62 14.74 18.18
C GLU A 182 3.28 16.12 18.27
N THR A 183 4.03 16.54 17.25
CA THR A 183 4.77 17.81 17.30
C THR A 183 3.99 19.02 16.77
N GLY A 184 2.95 18.78 15.95
CA GLY A 184 2.21 19.83 15.24
C GLY A 184 2.96 20.43 14.05
N GLU A 185 4.12 19.88 13.67
CA GLU A 185 4.95 20.40 12.57
C GLU A 185 4.37 20.01 11.21
N ILE A 186 4.30 20.98 10.30
CA ILE A 186 3.77 20.81 8.94
C ILE A 186 4.89 20.25 8.05
N VAL A 187 4.63 19.11 7.41
CA VAL A 187 5.59 18.46 6.50
C VAL A 187 5.58 19.19 5.14
N PRO A 188 6.73 19.69 4.63
CA PRO A 188 6.80 20.33 3.33
C PRO A 188 6.50 19.33 2.21
N HIS A 189 5.60 19.70 1.31
CA HIS A 189 5.14 18.82 0.24
C HIS A 189 4.79 19.59 -1.03
N TRP A 190 4.72 18.88 -2.16
CA TRP A 190 4.04 19.41 -3.35
C TRP A 190 2.81 18.57 -3.69
N THR A 191 1.93 19.18 -4.49
CA THR A 191 0.65 18.65 -4.92
C THR A 191 0.70 18.42 -6.43
N GLU A 192 0.14 17.31 -6.91
CA GLU A 192 -0.02 17.04 -8.33
C GLU A 192 -1.24 16.15 -8.60
N LEU A 193 -1.76 16.20 -9.83
CA LEU A 193 -2.79 15.29 -10.32
C LEU A 193 -2.15 14.17 -11.16
N ASP A 194 -2.67 12.94 -11.11
CA ASP A 194 -2.24 11.90 -12.03
C ASP A 194 -2.77 12.16 -13.45
N ILE A 195 -1.89 12.73 -14.28
CA ILE A 195 -2.08 13.00 -15.71
C ILE A 195 -2.33 11.73 -16.56
N ARG A 196 -2.29 10.52 -15.97
CA ARG A 196 -2.69 9.25 -16.61
C ARG A 196 -4.10 8.78 -16.27
N SER A 197 -4.85 9.52 -15.45
CA SER A 197 -6.25 9.20 -15.14
C SER A 197 -7.10 9.14 -16.42
N ASP A 198 -7.93 8.11 -16.56
CA ASP A 198 -8.88 8.01 -17.67
C ASP A 198 -9.98 9.07 -17.51
N ILE A 199 -10.38 9.73 -18.59
CA ILE A 199 -11.33 10.88 -18.60
C ILE A 199 -12.77 10.54 -18.13
N SER A 200 -13.02 9.30 -17.72
CA SER A 200 -14.28 8.84 -17.13
C SER A 200 -14.19 8.51 -15.63
N GLU A 201 -12.99 8.53 -15.06
CA GLU A 201 -12.72 8.18 -13.65
C GLU A 201 -12.27 9.45 -12.88
N PRO A 202 -12.54 9.56 -11.58
CA PRO A 202 -12.03 10.65 -10.75
C PRO A 202 -10.49 10.71 -10.70
N THR A 203 -9.93 11.87 -11.04
CA THR A 203 -8.48 12.09 -11.07
C THR A 203 -7.88 12.00 -9.66
N ILE A 204 -6.84 11.17 -9.49
CA ILE A 204 -6.11 11.05 -8.21
C ILE A 204 -5.25 12.30 -7.97
N ILE A 205 -5.38 12.88 -6.78
CA ILE A 205 -4.51 13.95 -6.28
C ILE A 205 -3.48 13.38 -5.30
N HIS A 206 -2.21 13.67 -5.56
CA HIS A 206 -1.08 13.27 -4.72
C HIS A 206 -0.57 14.45 -3.88
N LEU A 207 -0.15 14.15 -2.66
CA LEU A 207 0.79 14.97 -1.90
C LEU A 207 2.12 14.21 -1.81
N ARG A 208 3.22 14.81 -2.28
CA ARG A 208 4.57 14.22 -2.24
C ARG A 208 5.45 15.01 -1.30
N THR A 209 6.02 14.34 -0.29
CA THR A 209 6.99 14.92 0.65
C THR A 209 8.36 15.08 -0.01
N ILE A 210 9.17 16.02 0.49
CA ILE A 210 10.57 16.19 0.04
C ILE A 210 11.57 15.30 0.77
N GLU A 211 11.14 14.71 1.89
CA GLU A 211 11.94 13.84 2.75
C GLU A 211 11.10 12.65 3.19
N ALA A 212 11.78 11.61 3.70
CA ALA A 212 11.11 10.48 4.34
C ALA A 212 10.46 10.96 5.63
N LEU A 213 9.24 10.46 5.90
CA LEU A 213 8.57 10.70 7.18
C LEU A 213 9.32 10.01 8.33
N ASP A 214 9.05 10.43 9.56
CA ASP A 214 9.52 9.77 10.76
C ASP A 214 8.94 8.34 10.86
N HIS A 215 9.70 7.43 11.46
CA HIS A 215 9.25 6.07 11.76
C HIS A 215 8.35 6.06 13.01
N ASN A 216 7.44 5.09 13.12
CA ASN A 216 6.51 4.95 14.26
C ASN A 216 5.81 6.26 14.66
N THR A 217 5.36 7.03 13.68
CA THR A 217 4.81 8.38 13.87
C THR A 217 3.43 8.49 13.22
N SER A 218 2.51 9.20 13.86
CA SER A 218 1.16 9.42 13.33
C SER A 218 1.08 10.79 12.64
N TYR A 219 0.49 10.82 11.45
CA TYR A 219 0.34 12.03 10.65
C TYR A 219 -1.12 12.30 10.32
N VAL A 220 -1.53 13.57 10.48
CA VAL A 220 -2.81 14.08 10.02
C VAL A 220 -2.63 14.65 8.63
N VAL A 221 -3.48 14.23 7.69
CA VAL A 221 -3.60 14.84 6.36
C VAL A 221 -4.96 15.50 6.26
N LEU A 222 -5.02 16.70 5.70
CA LEU A 222 -6.29 17.39 5.45
C LEU A 222 -6.26 18.21 4.16
N PHE A 223 -7.45 18.39 3.59
CA PHE A 223 -7.73 19.30 2.47
C PHE A 223 -8.91 20.21 2.83
N SER A 224 -8.79 21.49 2.48
CA SER A 224 -9.79 22.52 2.74
C SER A 224 -9.73 23.63 1.69
N ASN A 225 -10.88 24.19 1.33
CA ASN A 225 -11.02 25.26 0.34
C ASN A 225 -10.47 24.92 -1.08
N LEU A 226 -10.28 23.64 -1.43
CA LEU A 226 -10.04 23.20 -2.80
C LEU A 226 -11.17 23.66 -3.72
N LYS A 227 -10.83 23.94 -4.98
CA LYS A 227 -11.78 24.39 -6.00
C LYS A 227 -11.54 23.69 -7.33
N ASP A 228 -12.55 23.66 -8.18
CA ASP A 228 -12.41 23.31 -9.60
C ASP A 228 -11.85 24.51 -10.42
N SER A 229 -11.62 24.28 -11.71
CA SER A 229 -11.12 25.32 -12.63
C SER A 229 -12.17 26.40 -13.01
N ASP A 230 -13.44 26.20 -12.69
CA ASP A 230 -14.49 27.23 -12.78
C ASP A 230 -14.57 28.08 -11.48
N GLY A 231 -13.88 27.67 -10.42
CA GLY A 231 -13.78 28.36 -9.12
C GLY A 231 -14.84 27.96 -8.09
N ASN A 232 -15.63 26.92 -8.36
CA ASN A 232 -16.56 26.32 -7.39
C ASN A 232 -15.76 25.55 -6.33
N LEU A 233 -16.30 25.40 -5.11
CA LEU A 233 -15.68 24.52 -4.11
C LEU A 233 -15.89 23.06 -4.49
N ILE A 234 -14.85 22.24 -4.32
CA ILE A 234 -14.97 20.78 -4.44
C ILE A 234 -15.80 20.23 -3.27
N ASP A 235 -16.74 19.35 -3.56
CA ASP A 235 -17.56 18.71 -2.51
C ASP A 235 -16.77 17.65 -1.72
N ALA A 236 -17.19 17.42 -0.48
CA ALA A 236 -16.61 16.41 0.40
C ALA A 236 -17.16 15.01 0.06
N PRO A 237 -16.32 13.95 -0.01
CA PRO A 237 -16.80 12.59 -0.20
C PRO A 237 -17.84 12.19 0.86
N VAL A 238 -18.92 11.55 0.44
CA VAL A 238 -20.16 11.43 1.23
C VAL A 238 -19.97 10.77 2.62
N GLY A 239 -19.06 9.82 2.76
CA GLY A 239 -18.74 9.19 4.05
C GLY A 239 -18.01 10.14 5.00
N PHE A 240 -17.01 10.88 4.51
CA PHE A 240 -16.36 11.94 5.29
C PHE A 240 -17.32 13.08 5.64
N ALA A 241 -18.19 13.49 4.71
CA ALA A 241 -19.20 14.52 4.95
C ALA A 241 -20.16 14.12 6.09
N ALA A 242 -20.64 12.87 6.10
CA ALA A 242 -21.52 12.36 7.16
C ALA A 242 -20.86 12.34 8.55
N LEU A 243 -19.53 12.14 8.60
CA LEU A 243 -18.74 12.26 9.83
C LEU A 243 -18.60 13.72 10.26
N ARG A 244 -18.14 14.60 9.36
CA ARG A 244 -17.92 16.04 9.55
C ARG A 244 -19.19 16.77 10.01
N ASP A 245 -20.32 16.48 9.37
CA ASP A 245 -21.59 17.19 9.56
C ASP A 245 -22.50 16.50 10.61
N ASN A 246 -22.00 15.44 11.27
CA ASN A 246 -22.71 14.64 12.26
C ASN A 246 -24.07 14.09 11.78
N VAL A 247 -24.12 13.62 10.53
CA VAL A 247 -25.29 12.94 9.93
C VAL A 247 -25.16 11.44 10.16
N ILE A 248 -26.17 10.82 10.78
CA ILE A 248 -26.20 9.38 11.07
C ILE A 248 -26.47 8.61 9.77
N THR A 249 -25.72 7.53 9.55
CA THR A 249 -25.74 6.71 8.33
C THR A 249 -26.28 5.31 8.56
N ASN A 250 -26.52 4.57 7.47
CA ASN A 250 -26.79 3.13 7.52
C ASN A 250 -25.52 2.25 7.42
N SER A 251 -24.32 2.85 7.43
CA SER A 251 -23.03 2.19 7.25
C SER A 251 -22.37 1.93 8.61
N PRO A 252 -22.25 0.65 9.06
CA PRO A 252 -21.71 0.35 10.39
C PRO A 252 -20.25 0.82 10.57
N ASP A 253 -19.47 0.80 9.50
CA ASP A 253 -18.06 1.19 9.49
C ASP A 253 -17.85 2.71 9.57
N ILE A 254 -18.78 3.51 9.05
CA ILE A 254 -18.78 4.97 9.28
C ILE A 254 -19.18 5.27 10.73
N GLU A 255 -20.23 4.61 11.26
CA GLU A 255 -20.65 4.84 12.64
C GLU A 255 -19.61 4.39 13.68
N GLU A 256 -18.92 3.26 13.45
CA GLU A 256 -17.82 2.79 14.31
C GLU A 256 -16.66 3.80 14.37
N ARG A 257 -16.32 4.43 13.23
CA ARG A 257 -15.25 5.43 13.13
C ARG A 257 -15.63 6.80 13.71
N ARG A 258 -16.92 7.09 13.93
CA ARG A 258 -17.41 8.42 14.35
C ARG A 258 -16.74 8.95 15.62
N SER A 259 -16.45 8.08 16.59
CA SER A 259 -15.72 8.48 17.81
C SER A 259 -14.29 8.97 17.51
N ASN A 260 -13.58 8.30 16.61
CA ASN A 260 -12.19 8.64 16.26
C ASN A 260 -12.15 9.90 15.39
N PHE A 261 -13.11 10.08 14.48
CA PHE A 261 -13.25 11.31 13.71
C PHE A 261 -13.60 12.52 14.59
N ASN A 262 -14.43 12.36 15.63
CA ASN A 262 -14.68 13.44 16.60
C ASN A 262 -13.41 13.86 17.38
N LEU A 263 -12.52 12.90 17.68
CA LEU A 263 -11.20 13.21 18.25
C LEU A 263 -10.29 13.92 17.24
N LEU A 264 -10.27 13.47 15.97
CA LEU A 264 -9.54 14.14 14.88
C LEU A 264 -10.01 15.58 14.66
N PHE A 265 -11.32 15.82 14.60
CA PHE A 265 -11.88 17.17 14.44
C PHE A 265 -11.57 18.06 15.65
N SER A 266 -11.55 17.50 16.86
CA SER A 266 -11.12 18.22 18.06
C SER A 266 -9.64 18.62 17.95
N TRP A 267 -8.76 17.66 17.61
CA TRP A 267 -7.33 17.90 17.39
C TRP A 267 -7.06 18.95 16.28
N ILE A 268 -7.77 18.87 15.15
CA ILE A 268 -7.64 19.85 14.05
C ILE A 268 -8.05 21.25 14.51
N THR A 269 -9.12 21.36 15.30
CA THR A 269 -9.62 22.64 15.85
C THR A 269 -8.66 23.24 16.88
N GLU A 270 -7.91 22.41 17.61
CA GLU A 270 -6.95 22.85 18.64
C GLU A 270 -5.56 23.17 18.08
N ASN A 271 -5.14 22.51 16.99
CA ASN A 271 -3.76 22.58 16.46
C ASN A 271 -3.63 23.27 15.09
N THR A 272 -4.73 23.66 14.43
CA THR A 272 -4.69 24.30 13.10
C THR A 272 -5.57 25.56 13.02
N ASP A 273 -5.45 26.30 11.91
CA ASP A 273 -6.32 27.43 11.57
C ASP A 273 -7.63 27.00 10.85
N ARG A 274 -7.91 25.69 10.73
CA ARG A 274 -8.96 25.15 9.87
C ARG A 274 -10.29 24.95 10.60
N SER A 275 -11.34 25.56 10.04
CA SER A 275 -12.72 25.28 10.45
C SER A 275 -13.14 23.90 9.93
N ILE A 276 -13.72 23.07 10.81
CA ILE A 276 -14.19 21.72 10.45
C ILE A 276 -15.17 21.75 9.27
N ASN A 277 -16.07 22.75 9.24
CA ASN A 277 -17.03 22.95 8.14
C ASN A 277 -16.39 23.34 6.79
N SER A 278 -15.07 23.64 6.76
CA SER A 278 -14.30 23.91 5.54
C SER A 278 -13.43 22.74 5.07
N LEU A 279 -13.38 21.65 5.84
CA LEU A 279 -12.68 20.42 5.45
C LEU A 279 -13.46 19.69 4.37
N GLN A 280 -12.75 19.28 3.32
CA GLN A 280 -13.28 18.46 2.22
C GLN A 280 -12.89 16.99 2.39
N THR A 281 -11.72 16.73 2.96
CA THR A 281 -11.36 15.46 3.59
C THR A 281 -10.29 15.70 4.65
N ALA A 282 -10.25 14.85 5.66
CA ALA A 282 -9.17 14.77 6.63
C ALA A 282 -9.07 13.34 7.19
N TRP A 283 -7.87 12.84 7.42
CA TRP A 283 -7.64 11.49 7.95
C TRP A 283 -6.31 11.40 8.71
N VAL A 284 -6.07 10.24 9.33
CA VAL A 284 -4.84 9.91 10.06
C VAL A 284 -4.18 8.69 9.41
N PHE A 285 -2.85 8.64 9.43
CA PHE A 285 -2.11 7.40 9.19
C PHE A 285 -0.87 7.30 10.10
N ASN A 286 -0.56 6.10 10.57
CA ASN A 286 0.70 5.77 11.25
C ASN A 286 1.75 5.18 10.30
N THR A 287 3.01 5.60 10.43
CA THR A 287 4.17 4.98 9.79
C THR A 287 4.68 3.76 10.56
N ALA A 288 5.29 2.81 9.85
CA ALA A 288 5.90 1.60 10.39
C ALA A 288 7.15 1.89 11.26
N SER A 289 7.53 0.94 12.12
CA SER A 289 8.77 1.02 12.92
C SER A 289 10.02 0.62 12.13
N THR A 290 11.19 1.08 12.60
CA THR A 290 12.50 0.69 12.06
C THR A 290 12.67 -0.83 12.09
N GLU A 291 12.28 -1.45 13.20
CA GLU A 291 12.37 -2.88 13.48
C GLU A 291 11.53 -3.69 12.47
N SER A 292 10.36 -3.18 12.11
CA SER A 292 9.44 -3.80 11.15
C SER A 292 9.84 -3.58 9.69
N ILE A 293 10.43 -2.44 9.35
CA ILE A 293 10.87 -2.13 7.97
C ILE A 293 12.20 -2.84 7.66
N ILE A 294 13.23 -2.67 8.48
CA ILE A 294 14.60 -3.14 8.19
C ILE A 294 15.14 -4.23 9.12
N GLY A 295 14.45 -4.55 10.22
CA GLY A 295 14.88 -5.59 11.17
C GLY A 295 15.16 -6.97 10.53
N PRO A 296 14.30 -7.49 9.62
CA PRO A 296 14.57 -8.74 8.90
C PRO A 296 15.89 -8.72 8.12
N LEU A 297 16.15 -7.65 7.36
CA LEU A 297 17.37 -7.47 6.58
C LEU A 297 18.61 -7.30 7.48
N LEU A 298 18.48 -6.56 8.59
CA LEU A 298 19.56 -6.42 9.58
C LEU A 298 19.87 -7.76 10.27
N SER A 299 18.86 -8.56 10.59
CA SER A 299 19.05 -9.92 11.14
C SER A 299 19.77 -10.82 10.14
N MET A 300 19.33 -10.80 8.87
CA MET A 300 19.93 -11.56 7.77
C MET A 300 21.40 -11.18 7.55
N ARG A 301 21.71 -9.88 7.55
CA ARG A 301 23.09 -9.36 7.45
C ARG A 301 23.96 -9.82 8.62
N ASN A 302 23.44 -9.77 9.85
CA ASN A 302 24.20 -10.13 11.04
C ASN A 302 24.49 -11.65 11.08
N ASP A 303 23.50 -12.48 10.76
CA ASP A 303 23.65 -13.94 10.65
C ASP A 303 24.59 -14.33 9.49
N ALA A 304 24.54 -13.62 8.36
CA ALA A 304 25.47 -13.85 7.25
C ALA A 304 26.92 -13.50 7.62
N LEU A 305 27.13 -12.37 8.30
CA LEU A 305 28.46 -11.95 8.77
C LEU A 305 29.07 -12.91 9.81
N ASP A 306 28.26 -13.47 10.72
CA ASP A 306 28.71 -14.50 11.66
C ASP A 306 29.12 -15.80 10.92
N ARG A 307 28.33 -16.25 9.95
CA ARG A 307 28.58 -17.47 9.16
C ARG A 307 29.86 -17.41 8.33
N ILE A 308 30.23 -16.24 7.80
CA ILE A 308 31.44 -16.09 6.98
C ILE A 308 32.70 -15.83 7.82
N GLY A 309 32.55 -15.48 9.10
CA GLY A 309 33.65 -15.09 9.98
C GLY A 309 34.36 -13.80 9.55
N GLU A 310 35.50 -13.49 10.18
CA GLU A 310 36.20 -12.21 9.98
C GLU A 310 36.72 -12.00 8.55
N ASN A 311 37.03 -13.08 7.82
CA ASN A 311 37.79 -13.06 6.57
C ASN A 311 37.00 -13.54 5.33
N GLY A 312 35.73 -13.92 5.45
CA GLY A 312 35.03 -14.63 4.36
C GLY A 312 35.35 -16.13 4.32
N ILE A 313 34.64 -16.85 3.44
CA ILE A 313 34.71 -18.33 3.35
C ILE A 313 35.71 -18.79 2.28
N ASN A 314 35.51 -18.37 1.02
CA ASN A 314 36.32 -18.79 -0.14
C ASN A 314 36.01 -17.87 -1.34
N CYS A 315 36.98 -17.74 -2.26
CA CYS A 315 36.74 -17.31 -3.64
C CYS A 315 37.40 -18.29 -4.62
N THR A 316 36.81 -18.42 -5.81
CA THR A 316 37.34 -19.24 -6.91
C THR A 316 37.47 -18.36 -8.15
N VAL A 317 38.67 -18.23 -8.71
CA VAL A 317 38.86 -17.57 -10.01
C VAL A 317 38.53 -18.56 -11.14
N GLU A 318 37.70 -18.11 -12.08
CA GLU A 318 37.33 -18.87 -13.29
C GLU A 318 38.08 -18.35 -14.53
N THR A 319 38.28 -17.03 -14.65
CA THR A 319 39.07 -16.41 -15.71
C THR A 319 39.98 -15.30 -15.18
N ASN A 320 41.11 -15.09 -15.85
CA ASN A 320 41.98 -13.93 -15.69
C ASN A 320 42.55 -13.60 -17.08
N GLU A 321 42.08 -12.51 -17.69
CA GLU A 321 42.40 -12.11 -19.05
C GLU A 321 43.16 -10.77 -19.08
N GLU A 322 44.31 -10.75 -19.75
CA GLU A 322 45.04 -9.52 -20.08
C GLU A 322 44.39 -8.82 -21.28
N VAL A 323 43.60 -7.77 -21.02
CA VAL A 323 42.88 -7.03 -22.06
C VAL A 323 43.78 -5.94 -22.63
N MET A 324 44.00 -5.97 -23.95
CA MET A 324 44.89 -5.04 -24.65
C MET A 324 44.13 -3.85 -25.27
N ASP A 325 44.79 -2.69 -25.37
CA ASP A 325 44.30 -1.51 -26.08
C ASP A 325 44.46 -1.63 -27.62
N GLU A 326 43.94 -0.64 -28.37
CA GLU A 326 44.07 -0.60 -29.85
C GLU A 326 45.53 -0.49 -30.35
N SER A 327 46.48 -0.15 -29.46
CA SER A 327 47.91 -0.05 -29.76
C SER A 327 48.70 -1.33 -29.39
N GLY A 328 48.06 -2.30 -28.72
CA GLY A 328 48.68 -3.53 -28.25
C GLY A 328 49.40 -3.42 -26.88
N ASN A 329 49.10 -2.40 -26.08
CA ASN A 329 49.51 -2.31 -24.68
C ASN A 329 48.45 -2.96 -23.78
N LEU A 330 48.84 -3.44 -22.59
CA LEU A 330 47.87 -3.86 -21.56
C LEU A 330 47.01 -2.66 -21.11
N SER A 331 45.69 -2.80 -21.17
CA SER A 331 44.70 -1.83 -20.68
C SER A 331 44.28 -2.14 -19.24
N HIS A 332 43.99 -3.40 -18.96
CA HIS A 332 43.59 -3.90 -17.64
C HIS A 332 43.66 -5.43 -17.62
N TRP A 333 43.63 -6.01 -16.41
CA TRP A 333 43.20 -7.40 -16.23
C TRP A 333 41.68 -7.43 -15.99
N MET A 334 41.02 -8.44 -16.57
CA MET A 334 39.65 -8.82 -16.23
C MET A 334 39.68 -10.18 -15.55
N ILE A 335 39.27 -10.22 -14.29
CA ILE A 335 39.20 -11.43 -13.47
C ILE A 335 37.73 -11.73 -13.18
N THR A 336 37.24 -12.91 -13.56
CA THR A 336 35.90 -13.37 -13.19
C THR A 336 35.96 -14.62 -12.33
N GLY A 337 34.96 -14.82 -11.49
CA GLY A 337 34.88 -16.01 -10.65
C GLY A 337 33.72 -15.98 -9.68
N THR A 338 33.81 -16.75 -8.60
CA THR A 338 32.80 -16.82 -7.55
C THR A 338 33.37 -16.52 -6.17
N TYR A 339 32.50 -16.07 -5.26
CA TYR A 339 32.74 -16.05 -3.81
C TYR A 339 31.60 -16.78 -3.09
N THR A 340 31.92 -17.45 -2.00
CA THR A 340 30.92 -18.22 -1.23
C THR A 340 30.14 -17.30 -0.28
N ALA A 341 28.82 -17.17 -0.47
CA ALA A 341 27.95 -16.37 0.38
C ALA A 341 26.77 -17.17 0.98
N PRO A 342 26.28 -16.80 2.18
CA PRO A 342 25.06 -17.39 2.76
C PRO A 342 23.80 -16.98 1.97
N GLN A 343 23.02 -17.98 1.53
CA GLN A 343 21.74 -17.81 0.85
C GLN A 343 20.57 -17.96 1.85
N TYR A 344 19.58 -17.08 1.74
CA TYR A 344 18.34 -17.05 2.52
C TYR A 344 17.10 -17.22 1.62
N THR A 345 17.22 -16.97 0.32
CA THR A 345 16.18 -17.30 -0.66
C THR A 345 16.04 -18.81 -0.85
N GLU A 346 14.81 -19.28 -1.08
CA GLU A 346 14.50 -20.70 -1.31
C GLU A 346 15.20 -21.28 -2.55
N SER A 347 15.53 -20.42 -3.51
CA SER A 347 16.23 -20.71 -4.75
C SER A 347 17.25 -19.59 -5.03
N PHE A 348 18.28 -19.88 -5.82
CA PHE A 348 19.15 -18.85 -6.41
C PHE A 348 18.49 -18.18 -7.63
N TYR A 349 17.72 -18.93 -8.40
CA TYR A 349 17.08 -18.47 -9.64
C TYR A 349 15.72 -17.81 -9.38
N PRO A 350 15.34 -16.78 -10.17
CA PRO A 350 14.03 -16.13 -10.07
C PRO A 350 12.90 -16.98 -10.70
N PRO A 351 11.63 -16.77 -10.28
CA PRO A 351 11.22 -16.06 -9.06
C PRO A 351 11.52 -16.88 -7.80
N THR A 352 11.79 -16.22 -6.67
CA THR A 352 12.01 -16.87 -5.38
C THR A 352 11.72 -15.90 -4.23
N LEU A 353 11.43 -16.43 -3.04
CA LEU A 353 11.19 -15.69 -1.81
C LEU A 353 12.32 -15.99 -0.81
N ILE A 354 12.49 -15.09 0.17
CA ILE A 354 13.27 -15.35 1.38
C ILE A 354 12.55 -16.38 2.24
N ARG A 355 13.25 -17.46 2.60
CA ARG A 355 12.77 -18.46 3.54
C ARG A 355 12.71 -17.86 4.94
N ARG A 356 11.59 -18.06 5.63
CA ARG A 356 11.29 -17.46 6.94
C ARG A 356 11.03 -18.51 8.01
N THR A 357 11.03 -18.09 9.27
CA THR A 357 10.74 -18.98 10.41
C THR A 357 9.31 -19.51 10.38
N SER A 358 8.33 -18.67 10.03
CA SER A 358 6.94 -19.07 9.78
C SER A 358 6.18 -18.03 8.94
N ASP A 359 4.92 -18.31 8.61
CA ASP A 359 3.99 -17.35 7.99
C ASP A 359 3.69 -16.11 8.87
N THR A 360 4.13 -16.11 10.14
CA THR A 360 3.89 -15.04 11.13
C THR A 360 5.18 -14.49 11.75
N ASP A 361 6.35 -14.99 11.35
CA ASP A 361 7.66 -14.53 11.80
C ASP A 361 8.53 -14.26 10.58
N ARG A 362 8.71 -12.97 10.27
CA ARG A 362 9.43 -12.48 9.09
C ARG A 362 10.95 -12.71 9.12
N THR A 363 11.50 -13.25 10.22
CA THR A 363 12.94 -13.50 10.37
C THR A 363 13.48 -14.42 9.25
N PRO A 364 14.46 -13.97 8.45
CA PRO A 364 15.07 -14.79 7.39
C PRO A 364 15.88 -15.97 7.94
N VAL A 365 15.80 -17.12 7.27
CA VAL A 365 16.40 -18.39 7.73
C VAL A 365 17.35 -18.96 6.69
N PHE A 366 18.66 -18.86 6.97
CA PHE A 366 19.76 -19.42 6.19
C PHE A 366 19.44 -20.79 5.58
N VAL A 367 19.58 -20.91 4.26
CA VAL A 367 19.25 -22.07 3.43
C VAL A 367 20.48 -22.93 3.17
N GLU A 368 21.47 -22.38 2.47
CA GLU A 368 22.73 -23.02 2.10
C GLU A 368 23.82 -21.96 1.88
N ASN A 369 25.09 -22.38 1.80
CA ASN A 369 26.15 -21.53 1.24
C ASN A 369 26.13 -21.67 -0.29
N ARG A 370 26.31 -20.55 -1.00
CA ARG A 370 26.15 -20.45 -2.45
C ARG A 370 27.33 -19.75 -3.07
N GLU A 371 27.80 -20.24 -4.21
CA GLU A 371 28.77 -19.52 -5.05
C GLU A 371 28.05 -18.40 -5.81
N ILE A 372 28.48 -17.16 -5.60
CA ILE A 372 27.92 -15.95 -6.24
C ILE A 372 28.99 -15.36 -7.19
N PRO A 373 28.64 -15.02 -8.44
CA PRO A 373 29.58 -14.41 -9.39
C PRO A 373 30.14 -13.05 -8.95
N PHE A 374 31.41 -12.81 -9.27
CA PHE A 374 32.06 -11.50 -9.24
C PHE A 374 32.79 -11.21 -10.56
N TRP A 375 32.96 -9.90 -10.83
CA TRP A 375 33.82 -9.36 -11.88
C TRP A 375 34.76 -8.34 -11.26
N LEU A 376 36.06 -8.51 -11.47
CA LEU A 376 37.10 -7.62 -10.96
C LEU A 376 37.96 -7.12 -12.12
N LEU A 377 37.90 -5.82 -12.36
CA LEU A 377 38.79 -5.12 -13.29
C LEU A 377 39.96 -4.52 -12.50
N ILE A 378 41.19 -4.83 -12.90
CA ILE A 378 42.40 -4.23 -12.33
C ILE A 378 43.08 -3.38 -13.43
N PRO A 379 43.19 -2.04 -13.26
CA PRO A 379 43.76 -1.16 -14.29
C PRO A 379 45.27 -1.40 -14.46
N GLN A 380 45.84 -1.04 -15.62
CA GLN A 380 47.28 -1.16 -15.87
C GLN A 380 48.10 -0.33 -14.87
N THR A 381 47.55 0.80 -14.39
CA THR A 381 48.19 1.68 -13.41
C THR A 381 48.58 0.97 -12.10
N ALA A 382 47.85 -0.08 -11.73
CA ALA A 382 48.08 -0.92 -10.55
C ALA A 382 49.50 -1.53 -10.46
N ILE A 383 50.22 -1.62 -11.59
CA ILE A 383 51.62 -2.08 -11.63
C ILE A 383 52.57 -1.12 -10.88
N SER A 384 52.24 0.17 -10.84
CA SER A 384 53.12 1.21 -10.27
C SER A 384 52.85 1.43 -8.78
N GLU A 385 51.58 1.39 -8.40
CA GLU A 385 51.06 1.53 -7.04
C GLU A 385 49.70 0.80 -6.97
N PRO A 386 49.40 0.04 -5.91
CA PRO A 386 48.16 -0.74 -5.83
C PRO A 386 46.92 0.14 -6.03
N ALA A 387 45.95 -0.37 -6.78
CA ALA A 387 44.72 0.34 -7.09
C ALA A 387 43.69 0.24 -5.95
N ASP A 388 43.00 1.33 -5.64
CA ASP A 388 41.99 1.37 -4.55
C ASP A 388 40.79 0.48 -4.91
N LEU A 389 40.43 -0.47 -4.02
CA LEU A 389 39.28 -1.35 -4.24
C LEU A 389 37.98 -0.55 -4.24
N THR A 390 37.33 -0.51 -5.41
CA THR A 390 36.11 0.24 -5.66
C THR A 390 34.97 -0.72 -6.02
N ILE A 391 33.94 -0.73 -5.19
CA ILE A 391 32.75 -1.58 -5.33
C ILE A 391 31.77 -0.93 -6.32
N TRP A 392 31.27 -1.71 -7.29
CA TRP A 392 30.43 -1.25 -8.39
C TRP A 392 28.93 -1.53 -8.18
N GLY A 393 28.14 -0.46 -8.21
CA GLY A 393 26.68 -0.46 -8.23
C GLY A 393 26.10 -0.33 -9.63
N HIS A 394 25.60 -1.43 -10.22
CA HIS A 394 25.03 -1.38 -11.57
C HIS A 394 23.61 -0.80 -11.62
N GLY A 395 23.26 -0.22 -12.77
CA GLY A 395 21.91 0.32 -13.03
C GLY A 395 20.82 -0.74 -13.21
N PHE A 396 19.59 -0.27 -13.37
CA PHE A 396 18.40 -1.10 -13.57
C PHE A 396 18.57 -2.10 -14.72
N LEU A 397 18.32 -3.39 -14.45
CA LEU A 397 18.54 -4.54 -15.36
C LEU A 397 19.99 -4.74 -15.84
N GLY A 398 20.96 -4.18 -15.12
CA GLY A 398 22.39 -4.41 -15.36
C GLY A 398 22.92 -5.75 -14.83
N THR A 399 24.24 -5.89 -14.84
CA THR A 399 25.00 -7.02 -14.28
C THR A 399 26.14 -6.48 -13.42
N GLY A 400 26.75 -7.32 -12.59
CA GLY A 400 27.98 -6.99 -11.86
C GLY A 400 29.23 -6.78 -12.74
N ASP A 401 29.10 -6.82 -14.07
CA ASP A 401 30.21 -6.69 -15.03
C ASP A 401 30.85 -5.29 -14.98
N THR A 402 32.16 -5.25 -14.72
CA THR A 402 32.96 -4.03 -14.60
C THR A 402 33.80 -3.73 -15.84
N SER A 403 33.73 -4.55 -16.90
CA SER A 403 34.53 -4.41 -18.13
C SER A 403 34.38 -3.05 -18.82
N GLY A 404 33.18 -2.45 -18.79
CA GLY A 404 32.91 -1.13 -19.36
C GLY A 404 33.61 0.04 -18.65
N LEU A 405 34.22 -0.19 -17.49
CA LEU A 405 34.74 0.86 -16.59
C LEU A 405 36.26 1.11 -16.76
N TYR A 406 36.94 0.39 -17.66
CA TYR A 406 38.40 0.38 -17.81
C TYR A 406 39.05 1.77 -17.97
N GLY A 407 38.38 2.71 -18.65
CA GLY A 407 38.89 4.07 -18.83
C GLY A 407 38.94 4.82 -17.51
N TRP A 408 37.82 4.86 -16.78
CA TRP A 408 37.73 5.50 -15.46
C TRP A 408 38.66 4.83 -14.44
N ALA A 409 38.74 3.49 -14.46
CA ALA A 409 39.63 2.72 -13.60
C ALA A 409 41.11 3.10 -13.77
N ASN A 410 41.59 3.26 -15.01
CA ASN A 410 42.95 3.72 -15.30
C ASN A 410 43.16 5.22 -15.02
N GLU A 411 42.13 6.07 -15.22
CA GLU A 411 42.22 7.50 -14.90
C GLU A 411 42.33 7.79 -13.39
N ASN A 412 41.80 6.90 -12.53
CA ASN A 412 41.70 7.10 -11.08
C ASN A 412 42.50 6.07 -10.26
N ASN A 413 43.23 5.15 -10.91
CA ASN A 413 43.88 3.99 -10.28
C ASN A 413 42.94 3.19 -9.35
N ALA A 414 41.77 2.82 -9.85
CA ALA A 414 40.72 2.14 -9.08
C ALA A 414 40.48 0.71 -9.59
N ALA A 415 40.50 -0.27 -8.71
CA ALA A 415 40.17 -1.66 -9.03
C ALA A 415 38.67 -1.90 -8.87
N MET A 416 37.96 -2.15 -9.98
CA MET A 416 36.49 -2.18 -10.00
C MET A 416 35.96 -3.59 -9.75
N LEU A 417 35.38 -3.82 -8.57
CA LEU A 417 34.79 -5.09 -8.15
C LEU A 417 33.25 -5.01 -8.15
N GLY A 418 32.60 -5.87 -8.92
CA GLY A 418 31.14 -5.91 -9.03
C GLY A 418 30.55 -7.31 -8.83
N THR A 419 29.31 -7.32 -8.37
CA THR A 419 28.40 -8.49 -8.31
C THR A 419 26.97 -7.99 -8.55
N SER A 420 26.05 -8.85 -8.97
CA SER A 420 24.73 -8.40 -9.44
C SER A 420 23.75 -8.07 -8.30
N PHE A 421 23.01 -6.97 -8.46
CA PHE A 421 21.84 -6.60 -7.65
C PHE A 421 20.62 -7.43 -8.08
N TYR A 422 20.69 -8.74 -7.82
CA TYR A 422 19.59 -9.68 -8.05
C TYR A 422 18.28 -9.15 -7.47
N GLY A 423 17.17 -9.34 -8.18
CA GLY A 423 15.90 -8.62 -7.98
C GLY A 423 15.72 -7.44 -8.94
N TRP A 424 16.82 -6.82 -9.40
CA TRP A 424 16.84 -5.79 -10.45
C TRP A 424 18.00 -5.95 -11.44
N ALA A 425 18.54 -7.17 -11.59
CA ALA A 425 19.58 -7.51 -12.57
C ALA A 425 18.98 -8.05 -13.88
N SER A 426 19.81 -8.23 -14.91
CA SER A 426 19.41 -8.83 -16.20
C SER A 426 18.64 -10.15 -16.04
N ASP A 427 19.07 -10.97 -15.08
CA ASP A 427 18.54 -12.30 -14.78
C ASP A 427 17.06 -12.26 -14.33
N ASP A 428 16.63 -11.12 -13.81
CA ASP A 428 15.29 -10.90 -13.23
C ASP A 428 14.28 -10.37 -14.25
N THR A 429 14.69 -10.07 -15.49
CA THR A 429 13.84 -9.46 -16.53
C THR A 429 12.48 -10.17 -16.67
N LEU A 430 12.48 -11.50 -16.79
CA LEU A 430 11.25 -12.29 -16.95
C LEU A 430 10.37 -12.30 -15.69
N SER A 431 10.95 -12.31 -14.50
CA SER A 431 10.18 -12.26 -13.26
C SER A 431 9.63 -10.86 -12.98
N ILE A 432 10.30 -9.81 -13.47
CA ILE A 432 9.83 -8.43 -13.44
C ILE A 432 8.65 -8.25 -14.42
N GLU A 433 8.72 -8.84 -15.63
CA GLU A 433 7.58 -8.91 -16.55
C GLU A 433 6.36 -9.60 -15.88
N TYR A 434 6.57 -10.70 -15.16
CA TYR A 434 5.50 -11.36 -14.38
C TYR A 434 4.98 -10.53 -13.20
N ALA A 435 5.78 -9.61 -12.64
CA ALA A 435 5.36 -8.69 -11.57
C ALA A 435 4.55 -7.50 -12.09
N VAL A 436 4.91 -6.96 -13.25
CA VAL A 436 4.12 -5.94 -13.95
C VAL A 436 2.76 -6.51 -14.41
N LEU A 437 2.72 -7.79 -14.81
CA LEU A 437 1.46 -8.45 -15.20
C LEU A 437 0.60 -8.91 -14.01
N ASN A 438 1.21 -9.38 -12.91
CA ASN A 438 0.53 -9.69 -11.66
C ASN A 438 1.34 -9.20 -10.45
N MET A 439 0.81 -8.20 -9.74
CA MET A 439 1.54 -7.52 -8.66
C MET A 439 1.87 -8.42 -7.47
N GLU A 440 1.19 -9.56 -7.31
CA GLU A 440 1.56 -10.60 -6.32
C GLU A 440 3.02 -11.03 -6.47
N ASN A 441 3.58 -10.97 -7.68
CA ASN A 441 4.97 -11.37 -7.91
C ASN A 441 6.00 -10.30 -7.49
N PHE A 442 5.63 -9.03 -7.20
CA PHE A 442 6.60 -8.00 -6.80
C PHE A 442 7.37 -8.35 -5.52
N GLN A 443 6.76 -9.11 -4.61
CA GLN A 443 7.43 -9.61 -3.40
C GLN A 443 8.71 -10.39 -3.73
N HIS A 444 8.71 -11.18 -4.82
CA HIS A 444 9.90 -11.92 -5.26
C HIS A 444 11.05 -11.02 -5.75
N GLN A 445 10.77 -9.79 -6.19
CA GLN A 445 11.83 -8.85 -6.59
C GLN A 445 12.45 -8.15 -5.39
N ALA A 446 11.60 -7.67 -4.47
CA ALA A 446 12.05 -7.04 -3.22
C ALA A 446 12.92 -8.00 -2.40
N GLU A 447 12.50 -9.26 -2.25
CA GLU A 447 13.22 -10.23 -1.43
C GLU A 447 14.51 -10.76 -2.08
N ARG A 448 14.59 -10.75 -3.42
CA ARG A 448 15.86 -10.99 -4.13
C ARG A 448 16.81 -9.81 -3.98
N LEU A 449 16.30 -8.57 -3.99
CA LEU A 449 17.09 -7.37 -3.71
C LEU A 449 17.66 -7.40 -2.30
N GLU A 450 16.86 -7.79 -1.29
CA GLU A 450 17.32 -8.02 0.08
C GLU A 450 18.47 -9.05 0.14
N GLN A 451 18.36 -10.20 -0.56
CA GLN A 451 19.47 -11.16 -0.68
C GLN A 451 20.70 -10.55 -1.39
N SER A 452 20.51 -9.69 -2.40
CA SER A 452 21.64 -9.06 -3.09
C SER A 452 22.44 -8.10 -2.19
N MET A 453 21.79 -7.46 -1.20
CA MET A 453 22.48 -6.66 -0.17
C MET A 453 23.43 -7.54 0.66
N ILE A 454 23.02 -8.78 0.96
CA ILE A 454 23.86 -9.75 1.67
C ILE A 454 25.05 -10.15 0.80
N ASN A 455 24.79 -10.48 -0.47
CA ASN A 455 25.82 -10.83 -1.44
C ASN A 455 26.90 -9.73 -1.53
N GLN A 456 26.48 -8.46 -1.69
CA GLN A 456 27.39 -7.30 -1.70
C GLN A 456 28.22 -7.18 -0.41
N VAL A 457 27.60 -7.23 0.77
CA VAL A 457 28.31 -7.13 2.06
C VAL A 457 29.31 -8.29 2.25
N VAL A 458 28.94 -9.50 1.83
CA VAL A 458 29.79 -10.69 1.92
C VAL A 458 30.93 -10.65 0.90
N MET A 459 30.69 -10.13 -0.31
CA MET A 459 31.74 -9.91 -1.33
C MET A 459 32.81 -8.98 -0.77
N ILE A 460 32.42 -7.81 -0.25
CA ILE A 460 33.34 -6.83 0.35
C ILE A 460 34.16 -7.49 1.45
N LYS A 461 33.53 -8.23 2.37
CA LYS A 461 34.25 -8.92 3.46
C LYS A 461 35.18 -10.03 2.98
N SER A 462 34.84 -10.72 1.91
CA SER A 462 35.69 -11.78 1.35
C SER A 462 36.93 -11.20 0.65
N PHE A 463 36.79 -10.08 -0.07
CA PHE A 463 37.91 -9.38 -0.72
C PHE A 463 38.77 -8.54 0.23
N MET A 464 38.22 -8.07 1.35
CA MET A 464 39.01 -7.56 2.50
C MET A 464 39.72 -8.67 3.30
N GLY A 465 39.41 -9.94 3.02
CA GLY A 465 39.85 -11.11 3.77
C GLY A 465 40.51 -12.16 2.87
N ILE A 466 40.04 -13.40 2.92
CA ILE A 466 40.69 -14.56 2.28
C ILE A 466 40.92 -14.40 0.77
N CYS A 467 40.15 -13.57 0.09
CA CYS A 467 40.28 -13.33 -1.34
C CYS A 467 41.33 -12.25 -1.69
N SER A 468 41.91 -11.53 -0.72
CA SER A 468 43.10 -10.69 -0.96
C SER A 468 44.36 -11.53 -1.22
N ASP A 469 44.35 -12.82 -0.86
CA ASP A 469 45.46 -13.76 -1.04
C ASP A 469 45.40 -14.49 -2.41
N LEU A 470 44.42 -14.16 -3.27
CA LEU A 470 44.31 -14.72 -4.62
C LEU A 470 45.56 -14.38 -5.46
N PRO A 471 46.27 -15.38 -6.03
CA PRO A 471 47.51 -15.15 -6.79
C PRO A 471 47.37 -14.16 -7.95
N GLU A 472 46.18 -14.09 -8.55
CA GLU A 472 45.84 -13.21 -9.66
C GLU A 472 45.85 -11.72 -9.28
N LEU A 473 45.79 -11.39 -7.98
CA LEU A 473 45.92 -10.02 -7.48
C LEU A 473 47.38 -9.58 -7.32
N TYR A 474 48.37 -10.41 -7.65
CA TYR A 474 49.79 -10.12 -7.44
C TYR A 474 50.60 -10.09 -8.74
N HIS A 475 51.31 -8.99 -9.00
CA HIS A 475 52.27 -8.87 -10.08
C HIS A 475 53.70 -8.86 -9.54
N ASN A 476 54.53 -9.83 -9.97
CA ASN A 476 55.90 -10.02 -9.49
C ASN A 476 56.07 -10.08 -7.95
N GLY A 477 55.02 -10.48 -7.22
CA GLY A 477 55.01 -10.55 -5.75
C GLY A 477 54.62 -9.26 -5.02
N THR A 478 54.14 -8.23 -5.75
CA THR A 478 53.51 -7.03 -5.20
C THR A 478 52.00 -7.11 -5.43
N SER A 479 51.16 -6.70 -4.46
CA SER A 479 49.71 -6.61 -4.70
C SER A 479 49.40 -5.54 -5.75
N LEU A 480 48.40 -5.80 -6.59
CA LEU A 480 47.82 -4.87 -7.54
C LEU A 480 46.64 -4.08 -6.94
N VAL A 481 46.13 -4.47 -5.77
CA VAL A 481 44.92 -3.88 -5.16
C VAL A 481 45.17 -3.53 -3.69
N ASP A 482 44.74 -2.35 -3.26
CA ASP A 482 44.57 -2.02 -1.85
C ASP A 482 43.12 -2.30 -1.42
N VAL A 483 42.96 -3.28 -0.53
CA VAL A 483 41.66 -3.74 0.00
C VAL A 483 41.35 -3.16 1.39
N SER A 484 42.21 -2.29 1.93
CA SER A 484 42.15 -1.86 3.34
C SER A 484 41.01 -0.88 3.65
N SER A 485 40.58 -0.09 2.67
CA SER A 485 39.50 0.90 2.81
C SER A 485 38.61 0.97 1.55
N PRO A 486 37.84 -0.09 1.22
CA PRO A 486 37.07 -0.12 -0.02
C PRO A 486 36.02 0.99 -0.10
N VAL A 487 35.92 1.62 -1.27
CA VAL A 487 34.93 2.67 -1.56
C VAL A 487 33.79 2.12 -2.41
N TYR A 488 32.63 2.76 -2.40
CA TYR A 488 31.46 2.36 -3.20
C TYR A 488 31.13 3.45 -4.23
N THR A 489 30.82 3.04 -5.46
CA THR A 489 30.31 3.91 -6.52
C THR A 489 29.31 3.16 -7.39
N GLY A 490 28.34 3.85 -7.97
CA GLY A 490 27.31 3.21 -8.77
C GLY A 490 26.53 4.17 -9.65
N TYR A 491 25.55 3.61 -10.36
CA TYR A 491 24.76 4.33 -11.35
C TYR A 491 23.30 3.88 -11.30
N SER A 492 22.36 4.84 -11.38
CA SER A 492 20.91 4.56 -11.39
C SER A 492 20.51 3.72 -10.17
N ASN A 493 19.96 2.52 -10.34
CA ASN A 493 19.58 1.60 -9.25
C ASN A 493 20.74 1.23 -8.28
N GLY A 494 21.99 1.37 -8.73
CA GLY A 494 23.18 1.12 -7.91
C GLY A 494 23.73 2.35 -7.18
N ALA A 495 23.06 3.51 -7.24
CA ALA A 495 23.48 4.75 -6.59
C ALA A 495 22.49 5.17 -5.48
#